data_AF-I3Y6T5-F1
#
_entry.id   AF-I3Y6T5-F1
#
_cell.length_a   1.000
_cell.length_b   1.000
_cell.length_c   1.000
_cell.angle_alpha   90.00
_cell.angle_beta   90.00
_cell.angle_gamma   90.00
#
_symmetry.space_group_name_H-M   'P 1'
#
loop_
_entity.id
_entity.type
_entity.pdbx_description
1 polymer ?
#
loop_
_entity_poly.entity_id
_entity_poly.type
_entity_poly.pdbx_seq_one_letter_code
_entity_poly.pdbx_strand_id
1 'polypeptide(L)'
;MTYLDTDVLDELLEILGDEDLRSITDSFVEQLGHQLTALDTQLEQTNFAEIARIAHSLKGGAGNLGAIALSETAAALERHAREGDADMTSSVMTTLPELARQTVAELSERGYASAES
;
A
#
# COMPACT_ATOMS: atom_id res chain seq x y z
N MET A 1 6.41 -16.62 1.82
CA MET A 1 6.89 -15.27 1.46
C MET A 1 6.00 -14.33 2.23
N THR A 2 6.55 -13.64 3.20
CA THR A 2 5.79 -12.77 4.11
C THR A 2 5.78 -11.38 3.48
N TYR A 3 4.60 -10.78 3.29
CA TYR A 3 4.46 -9.43 2.72
C TYR A 3 4.53 -8.35 3.81
N LEU A 4 4.41 -8.78 5.07
CA LEU A 4 4.43 -7.97 6.27
C LEU A 4 5.65 -8.28 7.13
N ASP A 5 6.22 -7.24 7.71
CA ASP A 5 7.12 -7.31 8.84
C ASP A 5 6.27 -7.39 10.12
N THR A 6 6.18 -8.59 10.67
CA THR A 6 5.36 -8.85 11.86
C THR A 6 5.94 -8.22 13.11
N ASP A 7 7.26 -8.05 13.19
CA ASP A 7 7.89 -7.42 14.35
C ASP A 7 7.43 -5.96 14.49
N VAL A 8 7.25 -5.25 13.36
CA VAL A 8 6.68 -3.89 13.35
C VAL A 8 5.24 -3.88 13.85
N LEU A 9 4.41 -4.83 13.40
CA LEU A 9 3.01 -4.93 13.81
C LEU A 9 2.86 -5.30 15.29
N ASP A 10 3.70 -6.21 15.80
CA ASP A 10 3.75 -6.57 17.22
C ASP A 10 4.18 -5.39 18.09
N GLU A 11 5.20 -4.62 17.68
CA GLU A 11 5.60 -3.40 18.40
C GLU A 11 4.48 -2.35 18.42
N LEU A 12 3.81 -2.15 17.29
CA LEU A 12 2.64 -1.26 17.22
C LEU A 12 1.48 -1.76 18.08
N LEU A 13 1.25 -3.06 18.14
CA LEU A 13 0.22 -3.68 18.98
C LEU A 13 0.53 -3.45 20.46
N GLU A 14 1.79 -3.59 20.88
CA GLU A 14 2.20 -3.33 22.27
C GLU A 14 2.05 -1.86 22.67
N ILE A 15 2.27 -0.92 21.75
CA ILE A 15 2.19 0.52 22.00
C ILE A 15 0.75 1.03 21.97
N LEU A 16 -0.04 0.60 20.99
CA LEU A 16 -1.37 1.14 20.69
C LEU A 16 -2.50 0.30 21.28
N GLY A 17 -2.33 -1.02 21.36
CA GLY A 17 -3.40 -1.97 21.68
C GLY A 17 -4.17 -2.46 20.44
N ASP A 18 -4.93 -3.55 20.61
CA ASP A 18 -5.61 -4.28 19.52
C ASP A 18 -6.63 -3.40 18.77
N GLU A 19 -7.47 -2.67 19.51
CA GLU A 19 -8.55 -1.86 18.92
C GLU A 19 -8.01 -0.71 18.06
N ASP A 20 -7.01 0.02 18.57
CA ASP A 20 -6.37 1.13 17.84
C ASP A 20 -5.58 0.62 16.63
N LEU A 21 -4.81 -0.47 16.76
CA LEU A 21 -4.11 -1.07 15.63
C LEU A 21 -5.09 -1.51 14.55
N ARG A 22 -6.18 -2.17 14.93
CA ARG A 22 -7.23 -2.60 14.00
C ARG A 22 -7.85 -1.40 13.27
N SER A 23 -8.20 -0.34 13.99
CA SER A 23 -8.75 0.87 13.39
C SER A 23 -7.80 1.51 12.38
N ILE A 24 -6.50 1.55 12.66
CA ILE A 24 -5.48 2.09 11.75
C ILE A 24 -5.35 1.20 10.52
N THR A 25 -5.32 -0.11 10.71
CA THR A 25 -5.14 -1.08 9.63
C THR A 25 -6.35 -1.09 8.70
N ASP A 26 -7.58 -1.04 9.24
CA ASP A 26 -8.81 -0.92 8.45
C ASP A 26 -8.84 0.39 7.66
N SER A 27 -8.44 1.50 8.28
CA SER A 27 -8.32 2.80 7.59
C SER A 27 -7.29 2.75 6.45
N PHE A 28 -6.19 2.03 6.66
CA PHE A 28 -5.18 1.82 5.63
C PHE A 28 -5.71 0.98 4.46
N VAL A 29 -6.44 -0.10 4.73
CA VAL A 29 -7.06 -0.95 3.70
C VAL A 29 -8.07 -0.17 2.86
N GLU A 30 -8.93 0.63 3.50
CA GLU A 30 -9.88 1.50 2.80
C GLU A 30 -9.14 2.51 1.91
N GLN A 31 -8.15 3.20 2.46
CA GLN A 31 -7.35 4.18 1.72
C GLN A 31 -6.60 3.53 0.55
N LEU A 32 -6.05 2.34 0.74
CA LEU A 32 -5.35 1.57 -0.29
C LEU A 32 -6.25 1.30 -1.49
N GLY A 33 -7.50 0.88 -1.27
CA GLY A 33 -8.48 0.66 -2.34
C GLY A 33 -8.78 1.95 -3.12
N HIS A 34 -8.96 3.07 -2.43
CA HIS A 34 -9.15 4.38 -3.06
C HIS A 34 -7.92 4.82 -3.87
N GLN A 35 -6.72 4.59 -3.35
CA GLN A 35 -5.47 4.93 -4.01
C GLN A 35 -5.26 4.10 -5.28
N LEU A 36 -5.53 2.78 -5.25
CA LEU A 36 -5.43 1.93 -6.44
C LEU A 36 -6.39 2.38 -7.55
N THR A 37 -7.63 2.74 -7.19
CA THR A 37 -8.62 3.25 -8.16
C THR A 37 -8.17 4.60 -8.74
N ALA A 38 -7.69 5.51 -7.89
CA ALA A 38 -7.20 6.81 -8.34
C ALA A 38 -5.99 6.68 -9.26
N LEU A 39 -5.07 5.77 -8.94
CA LEU A 39 -3.90 5.44 -9.72
C LEU A 39 -4.26 5.03 -11.14
N ASP A 40 -5.22 4.11 -11.31
CA ASP A 40 -5.71 3.67 -12.62
C ASP A 40 -6.23 4.85 -13.46
N THR A 41 -7.07 5.70 -12.87
CA THR A 41 -7.59 6.92 -13.52
C THR A 41 -6.46 7.88 -13.94
N GLN A 42 -5.46 8.08 -13.08
CA GLN A 42 -4.35 8.99 -13.39
C GLN A 42 -3.43 8.44 -14.47
N LEU A 43 -3.30 7.11 -14.58
CA LEU A 43 -2.55 6.47 -15.66
C LEU A 43 -3.20 6.73 -17.02
N GLU A 44 -4.53 6.58 -17.13
CA GLU A 44 -5.27 6.91 -18.36
C GLU A 44 -5.10 8.38 -18.76
N GLN A 45 -5.01 9.28 -17.78
CA GLN A 45 -4.80 10.71 -17.98
C GLN A 45 -3.32 11.09 -18.20
N THR A 46 -2.40 10.12 -18.14
CA THR A 46 -0.95 10.35 -18.21
C THR A 46 -0.48 11.39 -17.18
N ASN A 47 -1.16 11.46 -16.03
CA ASN A 47 -0.88 12.45 -14.99
C ASN A 47 0.16 11.92 -14.00
N PHE A 48 1.40 11.83 -14.47
CA PHE A 48 2.51 11.28 -13.67
C PHE A 48 2.79 12.04 -12.37
N ALA A 49 2.49 13.34 -12.34
CA ALA A 49 2.65 14.14 -11.13
C ALA A 49 1.73 13.64 -9.99
N GLU A 50 0.47 13.33 -10.32
CA GLU A 50 -0.48 12.82 -9.32
C GLU A 50 -0.20 11.34 -8.99
N ILE A 51 0.20 10.53 -9.98
CA ILE A 51 0.67 9.15 -9.72
C ILE A 51 1.80 9.15 -8.69
N ALA A 52 2.81 10.00 -8.87
CA ALA A 52 3.91 10.12 -7.93
C ALA A 52 3.45 10.54 -6.53
N ARG A 53 2.45 11.44 -6.44
CA ARG A 53 1.89 11.89 -5.16
C ARG A 53 1.13 10.76 -4.44
N ILE A 54 0.32 9.99 -5.16
CA ILE A 54 -0.40 8.84 -4.60
C ILE A 54 0.59 7.76 -4.15
N ALA A 55 1.57 7.44 -5.01
CA ALA A 55 2.62 6.47 -4.70
C ALA A 55 3.44 6.86 -3.46
N HIS A 56 3.75 8.15 -3.30
CA HIS A 56 4.44 8.65 -2.10
C HIS A 56 3.63 8.40 -0.82
N SER A 57 2.32 8.66 -0.85
CA SER A 57 1.43 8.42 0.29
C SER A 57 1.31 6.94 0.61
N LEU A 58 1.15 6.09 -0.41
CA LEU A 58 1.09 4.65 -0.27
C LEU A 58 2.37 4.07 0.35
N LYS A 59 3.54 4.52 -0.13
CA LYS A 59 4.84 4.13 0.41
C LYS A 59 4.93 4.36 1.92
N GLY A 60 4.51 5.54 2.38
CA GLY A 60 4.55 5.91 3.80
C GLY A 60 3.59 5.07 4.64
N GLY A 61 2.34 4.92 4.20
CA GLY A 61 1.34 4.11 4.90
C GLY A 61 1.77 2.64 5.01
N ALA A 62 2.21 2.05 3.90
CA ALA A 62 2.68 0.67 3.86
C ALA A 62 3.94 0.48 4.73
N GLY A 63 4.90 1.40 4.66
CA GLY A 63 6.13 1.32 5.46
C GLY A 63 5.86 1.39 6.97
N ASN A 64 4.92 2.23 7.40
CA ASN A 64 4.56 2.36 8.81
C ASN A 64 3.91 1.09 9.39
N LEU A 65 3.22 0.30 8.56
CA LEU A 65 2.58 -0.95 8.98
C LEU A 65 3.45 -2.19 8.75
N GLY A 66 4.71 -2.01 8.34
CA GLY A 66 5.60 -3.13 8.02
C GLY A 66 5.30 -3.81 6.68
N ALA A 67 4.44 -3.26 5.82
CA ALA A 67 4.19 -3.78 4.47
C ALA A 67 5.34 -3.42 3.50
N ILE A 68 6.53 -3.98 3.75
CA ILE A 68 7.79 -3.62 3.09
C ILE A 68 7.69 -3.76 1.57
N ALA A 69 7.20 -4.90 1.08
CA ALA A 69 7.12 -5.15 -0.36
C ALA A 69 6.22 -4.12 -1.07
N LEU A 70 5.08 -3.77 -0.45
CA LEU A 70 4.17 -2.77 -0.96
C LEU A 70 4.80 -1.37 -0.92
N SER A 71 5.53 -1.05 0.14
CA SER A 71 6.27 0.21 0.28
C SER A 71 7.35 0.35 -0.81
N GLU A 72 8.14 -0.69 -1.06
CA GLU A 72 9.18 -0.70 -2.09
C GLU A 72 8.58 -0.56 -3.50
N THR A 73 7.48 -1.25 -3.77
CA THR A 73 6.78 -1.15 -5.06
C THR A 73 6.21 0.25 -5.27
N ALA A 74 5.64 0.85 -4.23
CA ALA A 74 5.17 2.24 -4.27
C ALA A 74 6.33 3.23 -4.45
N ALA A 75 7.49 2.99 -3.85
CA ALA A 75 8.68 3.80 -4.06
C ALA A 75 9.19 3.72 -5.52
N ALA A 76 9.16 2.53 -6.12
CA ALA A 76 9.49 2.35 -7.53
C ALA A 76 8.51 3.12 -8.43
N LEU A 77 7.20 3.01 -8.15
CA LEU A 77 6.16 3.76 -8.88
C LEU A 77 6.36 5.28 -8.78
N GLU A 78 6.62 5.78 -7.56
CA GLU A 78 6.92 7.20 -7.31
C GLU A 78 8.10 7.69 -8.15
N ARG A 79 9.17 6.89 -8.21
CA ARG A 79 10.37 7.21 -8.98
C ARG A 79 10.09 7.25 -10.48
N HIS A 80 9.50 6.20 -11.04
CA HIS A 80 9.22 6.12 -12.48
C HIS A 80 8.26 7.21 -12.96
N ALA A 81 7.23 7.51 -12.15
CA ALA A 81 6.31 8.59 -12.44
C ALA A 81 7.02 9.97 -12.42
N ARG A 82 7.92 10.22 -11.47
CA ARG A 82 8.73 11.46 -11.46
C ARG A 82 9.67 11.58 -12.65
N GLU A 83 10.21 10.46 -13.11
CA GLU A 83 11.08 10.39 -14.29
C GLU A 83 10.28 10.51 -15.61
N GLY A 84 8.94 10.41 -15.55
CA GLY A 84 8.07 10.41 -16.74
C GLY A 84 8.17 9.13 -17.57
N ASP A 85 8.67 8.05 -16.99
CA ASP A 85 8.85 6.76 -17.65
C ASP A 85 7.51 6.01 -17.69
N ALA A 86 6.75 6.21 -18.77
CA ALA A 86 5.42 5.65 -18.95
C ALA A 86 5.41 4.12 -18.96
N ASP A 87 6.38 3.50 -19.62
CA ASP A 87 6.50 2.05 -19.74
C ASP A 87 6.74 1.40 -18.38
N MET A 88 7.72 1.92 -17.63
CA MET A 88 8.02 1.41 -16.29
C MET A 88 6.90 1.72 -15.29
N THR A 89 6.29 2.89 -15.37
CA THR A 89 5.13 3.26 -14.54
C THR A 89 4.01 2.26 -14.75
N SER A 90 3.62 2.01 -16.01
CA SER A 90 2.57 1.05 -16.35
C SER A 90 2.93 -0.37 -15.89
N SER A 91 4.18 -0.80 -16.09
CA SER A 91 4.65 -2.11 -15.63
C SER A 91 4.49 -2.29 -14.12
N VAL A 92 4.88 -1.30 -13.30
CA VAL A 92 4.71 -1.38 -11.83
C VAL A 92 3.23 -1.37 -11.44
N MET A 93 2.40 -0.60 -12.14
CA MET A 93 0.95 -0.53 -11.88
C MET A 93 0.24 -1.85 -12.18
N THR A 94 0.75 -2.71 -13.07
CA THR A 94 0.18 -4.05 -13.26
C THR A 94 0.42 -5.00 -12.09
N THR A 95 1.51 -4.83 -11.35
CA THR A 95 1.87 -5.71 -10.22
C THR A 95 1.33 -5.22 -8.88
N LEU A 96 1.12 -3.91 -8.74
CA LEU A 96 0.71 -3.26 -7.49
C LEU A 96 -0.61 -3.80 -6.90
N PRO A 97 -1.69 -4.04 -7.68
CA PRO A 97 -2.98 -4.49 -7.13
C PRO A 97 -2.90 -5.88 -6.51
N GLU A 98 -2.14 -6.80 -7.12
CA GLU A 98 -1.98 -8.15 -6.59
C GLU A 98 -1.20 -8.13 -5.27
N LEU A 99 -0.14 -7.32 -5.20
CA LEU A 99 0.65 -7.17 -3.99
C LEU A 99 -0.16 -6.53 -2.85
N ALA A 100 -0.97 -5.51 -3.19
CA ALA A 100 -1.90 -4.89 -2.25
C ALA A 100 -2.89 -5.91 -1.69
N ARG A 101 -3.50 -6.73 -2.58
CA ARG A 101 -4.44 -7.79 -2.18
C ARG A 101 -3.80 -8.82 -1.26
N GLN A 102 -2.58 -9.26 -1.56
CA GLN A 102 -1.84 -10.21 -0.73
C GLN A 102 -1.48 -9.62 0.64
N THR A 103 -1.12 -8.34 0.69
CA THR A 103 -0.83 -7.62 1.94
C THR A 103 -2.07 -7.53 2.82
N VAL A 104 -3.22 -7.16 2.24
CA VAL A 104 -4.50 -7.07 2.96
C VAL A 104 -4.96 -8.44 3.45
N ALA A 105 -4.87 -9.48 2.62
CA ALA A 105 -5.21 -10.83 3.01
C ALA A 105 -4.37 -11.28 4.23
N GLU A 106 -3.07 -11.01 4.21
CA GLU A 106 -2.20 -11.37 5.34
C GLU A 106 -2.53 -10.58 6.62
N LEU A 107 -2.87 -9.29 6.52
CA LEU A 107 -3.33 -8.48 7.66
C LEU A 107 -4.61 -9.06 8.29
N SER A 108 -5.58 -9.45 7.47
CA SER A 108 -6.84 -10.05 7.94
C SER A 108 -6.64 -11.45 8.52
N GLU A 109 -5.83 -12.31 7.89
CA GLU A 109 -5.53 -13.67 8.37
C GLU A 109 -4.85 -13.67 9.74
N ARG A 110 -4.05 -12.65 10.01
CA ARG A 110 -3.37 -12.45 11.30
C ARG A 110 -4.21 -11.73 12.34
N GLY A 111 -5.39 -11.24 11.97
CA GLY A 111 -6.32 -10.56 12.86
C GLY A 111 -6.03 -9.07 13.08
N TYR A 112 -5.09 -8.48 12.34
CA TYR A 112 -4.76 -7.05 12.43
C TYR A 112 -5.74 -6.16 11.66
N ALA A 113 -6.46 -6.71 10.68
CA ALA A 113 -7.55 -6.04 9.97
C ALA A 113 -8.86 -6.81 10.15
N SER A 114 -9.97 -6.10 10.02
CA SER A 114 -11.28 -6.72 9.87
C SER A 114 -11.29 -7.54 8.58
N ALA A 115 -11.75 -8.80 8.65
CA ALA A 115 -12.02 -9.55 7.42
C ALA A 115 -13.16 -8.83 6.70
N GLU A 116 -12.94 -8.39 5.45
CA GLU A 116 -14.02 -7.86 4.62
C GLU A 116 -15.18 -8.86 4.66
N SER A 117 -16.29 -8.43 5.24
CA SER A 117 -17.50 -9.24 5.48
C SER A 117 -18.34 -9.35 4.22
#